data_AF-A0A1G1VZK2-F1
#
_entry.id   AF-A0A1G1VZK2-F1
#
_cell.length_a   1.000
_cell.length_b   1.000
_cell.length_c   1.000
_cell.angle_alpha   90.00
_cell.angle_beta   90.00
_cell.angle_gamma   90.00
#
_symmetry.space_group_name_H-M   'P 1'
#
loop_
_entity.id
_entity.type
_entity.pdbx_description
1 polymer ?
#
loop_
_entity_poly.entity_id
_entity_poly.type
_entity_poly.pdbx_seq_one_letter_code
_entity_poly.pdbx_strand_id
1 'polypeptide(L)'
;MDGVLTCARYAFAPNYYKYCGPDANRTIASYLKEEASDPGLSAYLSEFAVLFPYLRLIAHENGIADPFDPRVVEAYWVGNSLLDRVVMRSFSEHLQYEQKLRKRLPAKKMKWIVEKIPRGAKIHHSFHVFSIFTRTGHHAVEHTLDTMDNCRISWGQIIANGKWQMANGNIRVKTQQLVNEEGKLRFKDGVVREVALPVDGEFAKNLKPGDWVTFHWGFVCEKINSAKAKRLEAFTLHHLRLANETI
;
A
#
# COMPACT_ATOMS: atom_id res chain seq x y z
N MET A 1 1.84 -14.51 12.08
CA MET A 1 2.18 -13.09 11.90
C MET A 1 0.92 -12.33 12.25
N ASP A 2 1.01 -11.34 13.13
CA ASP A 2 -0.15 -10.54 13.52
C ASP A 2 -0.50 -9.55 12.39
N GLY A 3 -1.74 -9.60 11.93
CA GLY A 3 -2.23 -8.79 10.82
C GLY A 3 -2.43 -7.33 11.22
N VAL A 4 -2.76 -7.04 12.48
CA VAL A 4 -2.92 -5.68 12.99
C VAL A 4 -1.57 -4.95 12.95
N LEU A 5 -0.52 -5.56 13.51
CA LEU A 5 0.83 -4.98 13.48
C LEU A 5 1.38 -4.83 12.06
N THR A 6 1.17 -5.83 11.18
CA THR A 6 1.56 -5.69 9.76
C THR A 6 0.81 -4.54 9.10
N CYS A 7 -0.49 -4.41 9.32
CA CYS A 7 -1.30 -3.33 8.79
C CYS A 7 -0.79 -1.96 9.29
N ALA A 8 -0.43 -1.86 10.57
CA ALA A 8 0.16 -0.66 11.15
C ALA A 8 1.48 -0.26 10.48
N ARG A 9 2.38 -1.22 10.17
CA ARG A 9 3.64 -0.93 9.46
C ARG A 9 3.42 -0.30 8.09
N TYR A 10 2.42 -0.75 7.35
CA TYR A 10 2.05 -0.15 6.06
C TYR A 10 1.32 1.19 6.21
N ALA A 11 0.48 1.34 7.23
CA ALA A 11 -0.31 2.55 7.48
C ALA A 11 0.49 3.69 8.15
N PHE A 12 1.63 3.37 8.78
CA PHE A 12 2.42 4.31 9.58
C PHE A 12 2.89 5.53 8.78
N ALA A 13 3.57 5.32 7.65
CA ALA A 13 4.21 6.40 6.92
C ALA A 13 3.22 7.49 6.41
N PRO A 14 2.11 7.15 5.73
CA PRO A 14 1.14 8.17 5.36
C PRO A 14 0.49 8.83 6.61
N ASN A 15 0.41 8.16 7.74
CA ASN A 15 -0.08 8.77 8.98
C ASN A 15 0.94 9.73 9.61
N TYR A 16 2.22 9.36 9.62
CA TYR A 16 3.34 10.18 10.04
C TYR A 16 3.37 11.51 9.26
N TYR A 17 3.21 11.44 7.94
CA TYR A 17 3.13 12.63 7.07
C TYR A 17 1.76 13.33 7.09
N LYS A 18 0.81 12.89 7.94
CA LYS A 18 -0.57 13.43 8.06
C LYS A 18 -1.39 13.35 6.77
N TYR A 19 -1.02 12.43 5.89
CA TYR A 19 -1.66 12.18 4.60
C TYR A 19 -2.96 11.39 4.71
N CYS A 20 -3.03 10.44 5.65
CA CYS A 20 -4.19 9.58 5.88
C CYS A 20 -4.23 9.09 7.34
N GLY A 21 -5.41 8.68 7.80
CA GLY A 21 -5.63 8.14 9.16
C GLY A 21 -5.81 9.21 10.23
N PRO A 22 -6.10 8.80 11.47
CA PRO A 22 -6.36 9.69 12.60
C PRO A 22 -5.07 10.40 13.07
N ASP A 23 -5.18 11.43 13.92
CA ASP A 23 -4.02 12.08 14.54
C ASP A 23 -3.42 11.22 15.67
N ALA A 24 -2.88 10.05 15.30
CA ALA A 24 -2.40 9.01 16.22
C ALA A 24 -0.99 8.51 15.87
N ASN A 25 -0.20 9.30 15.13
CA ASN A 25 1.11 8.86 14.61
C ASN A 25 2.09 8.42 15.71
N ARG A 26 2.15 9.13 16.85
CA ARG A 26 2.96 8.78 18.02
C ARG A 26 2.50 7.49 18.68
N THR A 27 1.20 7.26 18.71
CA THR A 27 0.61 6.06 19.29
C THR A 27 0.91 4.85 18.42
N ILE A 28 0.71 4.97 17.09
CA ILE A 28 1.06 3.91 16.13
C ILE A 28 2.57 3.62 16.19
N ALA A 29 3.43 4.64 16.26
CA ALA A 29 4.87 4.45 16.44
C ALA A 29 5.20 3.65 17.71
N SER A 30 4.50 3.93 18.81
CA SER A 30 4.71 3.22 20.08
C SER A 30 4.35 1.74 19.96
N TYR A 31 3.22 1.40 19.35
CA TYR A 31 2.86 0.00 19.07
C TYR A 31 3.90 -0.70 18.18
N LEU A 32 4.39 -0.02 17.14
CA LEU A 32 5.43 -0.58 16.27
C LEU A 32 6.74 -0.84 17.02
N LYS A 33 7.11 0.05 17.95
CA LYS A 33 8.34 -0.07 18.75
C LYS A 33 8.27 -1.23 19.72
N GLU A 34 7.14 -1.40 20.39
CA GLU A 34 6.91 -2.48 21.35
C GLU A 34 6.56 -3.82 20.68
N GLU A 35 6.46 -3.84 19.34
CA GLU A 35 6.00 -4.98 18.53
C GLU A 35 4.71 -5.62 19.07
N ALA A 36 3.81 -4.78 19.57
CA ALA A 36 2.60 -5.18 20.26
C ALA A 36 1.34 -4.77 19.48
N SER A 37 0.26 -5.50 19.73
CA SER A 37 -1.05 -5.26 19.14
C SER A 37 -2.14 -5.52 20.16
N ASP A 38 -3.15 -4.67 20.17
CA ASP A 38 -4.34 -4.82 21.01
C ASP A 38 -5.58 -4.26 20.25
N PRO A 39 -6.78 -4.33 20.85
CA PRO A 39 -7.97 -3.72 20.26
C PRO A 39 -7.87 -2.21 20.03
N GLY A 40 -7.02 -1.50 20.79
CA GLY A 40 -6.77 -0.06 20.64
C GLY A 40 -6.06 0.28 19.32
N LEU A 41 -5.00 -0.47 18.96
CA LEU A 41 -4.35 -0.31 17.65
C LEU A 41 -5.33 -0.57 16.50
N SER A 42 -6.18 -1.58 16.63
CA SER A 42 -7.23 -1.89 15.66
C SER A 42 -8.24 -0.75 15.51
N ALA A 43 -8.59 -0.08 16.61
CA ALA A 43 -9.47 1.09 16.59
C ALA A 43 -8.87 2.24 15.77
N TYR A 44 -7.60 2.59 16.00
CA TYR A 44 -6.91 3.62 15.22
C TYR A 44 -6.82 3.27 13.72
N LEU A 45 -6.50 2.02 13.40
CA LEU A 45 -6.41 1.58 12.00
C LEU A 45 -7.78 1.57 11.30
N SER A 46 -8.87 1.38 12.07
CA SER A 46 -10.24 1.40 11.55
C SER A 46 -10.69 2.79 11.10
N GLU A 47 -10.03 3.86 11.58
CA GLU A 47 -10.31 5.24 11.20
C GLU A 47 -9.70 5.65 9.85
N PHE A 48 -8.87 4.81 9.23
CA PHE A 48 -8.35 5.07 7.89
C PHE A 48 -9.46 4.89 6.84
N ALA A 49 -10.00 6.01 6.36
CA ALA A 49 -11.17 6.09 5.48
C ALA A 49 -11.09 5.28 4.16
N VAL A 50 -9.88 4.97 3.70
CA VAL A 50 -9.66 4.14 2.50
C VAL A 50 -9.32 2.70 2.88
N LEU A 51 -8.30 2.54 3.73
CA LEU A 51 -7.75 1.25 4.12
C LEU A 51 -8.81 0.34 4.74
N PHE A 52 -9.46 0.79 5.82
CA PHE A 52 -10.33 -0.10 6.59
C PHE A 52 -11.57 -0.57 5.81
N PRO A 53 -12.26 0.29 5.03
CA PRO A 53 -13.32 -0.19 4.16
C PRO A 53 -12.86 -1.22 3.11
N TYR A 54 -11.65 -1.10 2.57
CA TYR A 54 -11.11 -2.11 1.63
C TYR A 54 -10.89 -3.45 2.35
N LEU A 55 -10.29 -3.42 3.54
CA LEU A 55 -10.10 -4.62 4.36
C LEU A 55 -11.44 -5.30 4.68
N ARG A 56 -12.46 -4.53 5.09
CA ARG A 56 -13.81 -5.06 5.35
C ARG A 56 -14.41 -5.73 4.13
N LEU A 57 -14.30 -5.13 2.94
CA LEU A 57 -14.86 -5.73 1.73
C LEU A 57 -14.12 -7.03 1.36
N ILE A 58 -12.79 -7.04 1.43
CA ILE A 58 -12.01 -8.26 1.17
C ILE A 58 -12.40 -9.36 2.16
N ALA A 59 -12.47 -9.05 3.45
CA ALA A 59 -12.84 -10.01 4.48
C ALA A 59 -14.25 -10.58 4.26
N HIS A 60 -15.23 -9.71 4.03
CA HIS A 60 -16.63 -10.07 3.76
C HIS A 60 -16.77 -11.03 2.57
N GLU A 61 -16.20 -10.68 1.42
CA GLU A 61 -16.27 -11.48 0.18
C GLU A 61 -15.54 -12.82 0.28
N ASN A 62 -14.73 -13.00 1.34
CA ASN A 62 -13.99 -14.23 1.61
C ASN A 62 -14.50 -14.98 2.85
N GLY A 63 -15.60 -14.53 3.48
CA GLY A 63 -16.15 -15.17 4.69
C GLY A 63 -15.22 -15.11 5.91
N ILE A 64 -14.36 -14.08 5.98
CA ILE A 64 -13.43 -13.86 7.08
C ILE A 64 -14.03 -12.82 8.01
N ALA A 65 -14.18 -13.17 9.29
CA ALA A 65 -14.82 -12.28 10.28
C ALA A 65 -13.97 -11.06 10.64
N ASP A 66 -12.65 -11.24 10.74
CA ASP A 66 -11.70 -10.19 11.12
C ASP A 66 -11.14 -9.47 9.88
N PRO A 67 -11.42 -8.16 9.67
CA PRO A 67 -10.81 -7.37 8.61
C PRO A 67 -9.28 -7.26 8.72
N PHE A 68 -8.72 -7.43 9.93
CA PHE A 68 -7.28 -7.43 10.16
C PHE A 68 -6.67 -8.82 10.09
N ASP A 69 -7.40 -9.85 9.65
CA ASP A 69 -6.83 -11.18 9.40
C ASP A 69 -5.58 -11.03 8.49
N PRO A 70 -4.44 -11.68 8.83
CA PRO A 70 -3.20 -11.51 8.09
C PRO A 70 -3.33 -11.74 6.58
N ARG A 71 -4.24 -12.63 6.16
CA ARG A 71 -4.51 -12.91 4.75
C ARG A 71 -5.23 -11.74 4.08
N VAL A 72 -6.14 -11.06 4.78
CA VAL A 72 -6.86 -9.87 4.29
C VAL A 72 -5.90 -8.69 4.17
N VAL A 73 -5.07 -8.47 5.18
CA VAL A 73 -4.04 -7.42 5.19
C VAL A 73 -3.03 -7.64 4.06
N GLU A 74 -2.54 -8.87 3.88
CA GLU A 74 -1.66 -9.22 2.76
C GLU A 74 -2.37 -8.99 1.42
N ALA A 75 -3.64 -9.36 1.29
CA ALA A 75 -4.40 -9.16 0.05
C ALA A 75 -4.47 -7.69 -0.36
N TYR A 76 -4.66 -6.78 0.59
CA TYR A 76 -4.75 -5.35 0.30
C TYR A 76 -3.40 -4.72 -0.07
N TRP A 77 -2.34 -5.02 0.68
CA TRP A 77 -1.04 -4.34 0.54
C TRP A 77 -0.09 -4.99 -0.48
N VAL A 78 -0.06 -6.33 -0.54
CA VAL A 78 0.88 -7.13 -1.34
C VAL A 78 0.17 -7.91 -2.45
N GLY A 79 -1.08 -8.30 -2.19
CA GLY A 79 -1.90 -9.14 -3.05
C GLY A 79 -1.80 -10.63 -2.73
N ASN A 80 -2.91 -11.34 -2.90
CA ASN A 80 -3.01 -12.79 -2.86
C ASN A 80 -4.35 -13.23 -3.51
N SER A 81 -4.68 -14.51 -3.42
CA SER A 81 -5.87 -15.10 -4.06
C SER A 81 -7.22 -14.62 -3.50
N LEU A 82 -7.26 -13.96 -2.33
CA LEU A 82 -8.52 -13.41 -1.81
C LEU A 82 -9.10 -12.34 -2.74
N LEU A 83 -8.25 -11.66 -3.51
CA LEU A 83 -8.66 -10.65 -4.49
C LEU A 83 -9.40 -11.24 -5.70
N ASP A 84 -9.33 -12.56 -5.93
CA ASP A 84 -10.03 -13.23 -7.02
C ASP A 84 -11.50 -13.54 -6.69
N ARG A 85 -11.84 -13.55 -5.40
CA ARG A 85 -13.19 -13.87 -4.92
C ARG A 85 -14.09 -12.66 -4.73
N VAL A 86 -13.51 -11.46 -4.74
CA VAL A 86 -14.25 -10.20 -4.59
C VAL A 86 -15.16 -9.99 -5.78
N VAL A 87 -16.48 -9.98 -5.54
CA VAL A 87 -17.49 -9.82 -6.58
C VAL A 87 -17.39 -8.43 -7.21
N MET A 88 -17.42 -8.38 -8.55
CA MET A 88 -17.30 -7.13 -9.33
C MET A 88 -18.34 -6.08 -8.95
N ARG A 89 -19.59 -6.50 -8.69
CA ARG A 89 -20.66 -5.60 -8.25
C ARG A 89 -20.34 -4.98 -6.90
N SER A 90 -19.98 -5.79 -5.90
CA SER A 90 -19.59 -5.32 -4.57
C SER A 90 -18.41 -4.34 -4.65
N PHE A 91 -17.42 -4.62 -5.49
CA PHE A 91 -16.28 -3.70 -5.69
C PHE A 91 -16.72 -2.36 -6.30
N SER A 92 -17.58 -2.39 -7.31
CA SER A 92 -18.11 -1.16 -7.93
C SER A 92 -18.92 -0.33 -6.96
N GLU A 93 -19.82 -0.96 -6.21
CA GLU A 93 -20.63 -0.31 -5.18
C GLU A 93 -19.77 0.27 -4.06
N HIS A 94 -18.74 -0.46 -3.64
CA HIS A 94 -17.77 0.00 -2.66
C HIS A 94 -17.07 1.29 -3.09
N LEU A 95 -16.56 1.36 -4.34
CA LEU A 95 -15.93 2.57 -4.85
C LEU A 95 -16.91 3.74 -4.95
N GLN A 96 -18.13 3.48 -5.42
CA GLN A 96 -19.12 4.53 -5.66
C GLN A 96 -19.70 5.12 -4.37
N TYR A 97 -20.07 4.25 -3.43
CA TYR A 97 -20.90 4.61 -2.28
C TYR A 97 -20.10 4.63 -0.98
N GLU A 98 -19.35 3.57 -0.67
CA GLU A 98 -18.58 3.47 0.57
C GLU A 98 -17.40 4.45 0.57
N GLN A 99 -16.63 4.47 -0.52
CA GLN A 99 -15.53 5.43 -0.73
C GLN A 99 -16.03 6.82 -1.18
N LYS A 100 -17.34 6.97 -1.38
CA LYS A 100 -18.03 8.21 -1.78
C LYS A 100 -17.44 8.85 -3.05
N LEU A 101 -16.77 8.09 -3.91
CA LEU A 101 -16.09 8.67 -5.08
C LEU A 101 -17.08 9.32 -6.04
N ARG A 102 -18.35 8.85 -6.09
CA ARG A 102 -19.39 9.45 -6.93
C ARG A 102 -19.68 10.90 -6.54
N LYS A 103 -19.52 11.24 -5.27
CA LYS A 103 -19.71 12.61 -4.75
C LYS A 103 -18.44 13.46 -4.88
N ARG A 104 -17.28 12.85 -5.07
CA ARG A 104 -15.96 13.50 -5.01
C ARG A 104 -15.30 13.71 -6.38
N LEU A 105 -15.69 12.91 -7.38
CA LEU A 105 -15.07 12.91 -8.69
C LEU A 105 -16.06 13.32 -9.79
N PRO A 106 -15.59 14.00 -10.85
CA PRO A 106 -16.41 14.23 -12.05
C PRO A 106 -16.90 12.91 -12.66
N ALA A 107 -18.11 12.92 -13.24
CA ALA A 107 -18.75 11.73 -13.81
C ALA A 107 -17.86 10.99 -14.83
N LYS A 108 -17.11 11.72 -15.67
CA LYS A 108 -16.17 11.14 -16.64
C LYS A 108 -15.06 10.33 -15.96
N LYS A 109 -14.44 10.89 -14.92
CA LYS A 109 -13.38 10.25 -14.13
C LYS A 109 -13.92 9.04 -13.36
N MET A 110 -15.13 9.13 -12.82
CA MET A 110 -15.80 7.99 -12.19
C MET A 110 -16.07 6.85 -13.19
N LYS A 111 -16.59 7.17 -14.38
CA LYS A 111 -16.82 6.19 -15.45
C LYS A 111 -15.53 5.42 -15.80
N TRP A 112 -14.42 6.13 -15.99
CA TRP A 112 -13.11 5.53 -16.24
C TRP A 112 -12.65 4.54 -15.15
N ILE A 113 -12.93 4.83 -13.87
CA ILE A 113 -12.57 3.95 -12.75
C ILE A 113 -13.41 2.68 -12.78
N VAL A 114 -14.74 2.82 -12.88
CA VAL A 114 -15.67 1.67 -12.83
C VAL A 114 -15.49 0.74 -14.04
N GLU A 115 -15.19 1.29 -15.21
CA GLU A 115 -14.94 0.49 -16.43
C GLU A 115 -13.71 -0.42 -16.33
N LYS A 116 -12.78 -0.16 -15.41
CA LYS A 116 -11.60 -1.02 -15.18
C LYS A 116 -11.94 -2.28 -14.40
N ILE A 117 -13.05 -2.30 -13.66
CA ILE A 117 -13.51 -3.46 -12.87
C ILE A 117 -13.73 -4.70 -13.75
N PRO A 118 -14.56 -4.67 -14.81
CA PRO A 118 -14.74 -5.84 -15.68
C PRO A 118 -13.46 -6.20 -16.48
N ARG A 119 -12.47 -5.30 -16.55
CA ARG A 119 -11.15 -5.55 -17.13
C ARG A 119 -10.15 -6.16 -16.14
N GLY A 120 -10.63 -6.53 -14.96
CA GLY A 120 -9.88 -7.26 -13.96
C GLY A 120 -9.23 -6.39 -12.89
N ALA A 121 -9.63 -5.13 -12.70
CA ALA A 121 -9.17 -4.35 -11.55
C ALA A 121 -9.45 -5.10 -10.24
N LYS A 122 -8.50 -5.03 -9.31
CA LYS A 122 -8.59 -5.69 -8.01
C LYS A 122 -8.63 -4.66 -6.89
N ILE A 123 -9.27 -5.02 -5.79
CA ILE A 123 -9.36 -4.19 -4.57
C ILE A 123 -8.03 -4.16 -3.79
N HIS A 124 -6.97 -3.77 -4.47
CA HIS A 124 -5.60 -3.73 -3.99
C HIS A 124 -5.14 -2.27 -3.87
N HIS A 125 -4.18 -2.00 -2.98
CA HIS A 125 -3.67 -0.65 -2.76
C HIS A 125 -3.16 0.02 -4.05
N SER A 126 -2.45 -0.72 -4.92
CA SER A 126 -1.97 -0.17 -6.20
C SER A 126 -3.09 0.23 -7.18
N PHE A 127 -4.27 -0.39 -7.13
CA PHE A 127 -5.41 0.10 -7.91
C PHE A 127 -5.86 1.47 -7.42
N HIS A 128 -5.94 1.63 -6.10
CA HIS A 128 -6.30 2.91 -5.49
C HIS A 128 -5.32 4.00 -5.90
N VAL A 129 -4.01 3.75 -5.74
CA VAL A 129 -2.96 4.73 -6.06
C VAL A 129 -2.97 5.14 -7.54
N PHE A 130 -3.09 4.19 -8.46
CA PHE A 130 -2.97 4.50 -9.89
C PHE A 130 -4.27 4.95 -10.57
N SER A 131 -5.43 4.51 -10.08
CA SER A 131 -6.72 4.81 -10.73
C SER A 131 -7.53 5.90 -10.02
N ILE A 132 -7.29 6.14 -8.74
CA ILE A 132 -7.94 7.20 -7.97
C ILE A 132 -6.92 8.34 -7.82
N PHE A 133 -6.79 9.12 -8.90
CA PHE A 133 -5.82 10.21 -9.11
C PHE A 133 -5.93 11.38 -8.12
N THR A 134 -6.79 11.29 -7.11
CA THR A 134 -6.83 12.21 -5.98
C THR A 134 -6.49 11.44 -4.71
N ARG A 135 -5.55 11.96 -3.91
CA ARG A 135 -5.33 11.43 -2.58
C ARG A 135 -6.60 11.61 -1.77
N THR A 136 -7.22 10.49 -1.40
CA THR A 136 -8.42 10.50 -0.59
C THR A 136 -8.02 10.42 0.89
N GLY A 137 -8.08 11.56 1.57
CA GLY A 137 -7.66 11.74 2.97
C GLY A 137 -8.05 13.13 3.48
N HIS A 138 -7.22 13.76 4.32
CA HIS A 138 -7.47 15.11 4.86
C HIS A 138 -7.54 16.21 3.78
N HIS A 139 -6.81 16.04 2.66
CA HIS A 139 -6.84 16.99 1.54
C HIS A 139 -6.99 16.24 0.22
N ALA A 140 -7.97 16.64 -0.61
CA ALA A 140 -8.13 16.14 -1.97
C ALA A 140 -7.13 16.84 -2.89
N VAL A 141 -5.92 16.29 -3.00
CA VAL A 141 -4.86 16.78 -3.88
C VAL A 141 -4.66 15.77 -5.00
N GLU A 142 -4.53 16.25 -6.25
CA GLU A 142 -4.20 15.36 -7.36
C GLU A 142 -2.82 14.73 -7.14
N HIS A 143 -2.72 13.44 -7.43
CA HIS A 143 -1.47 12.71 -7.37
C HIS A 143 -0.49 13.24 -8.42
N THR A 144 0.70 13.67 -8.00
CA THR A 144 1.86 13.79 -8.89
C THR A 144 2.51 12.42 -9.12
N LEU A 145 3.34 12.30 -10.16
CA LEU A 145 4.17 11.12 -10.40
C LEU A 145 4.95 10.70 -9.15
N ASP A 146 5.60 11.66 -8.50
CA ASP A 146 6.37 11.44 -7.27
C ASP A 146 5.50 10.92 -6.13
N THR A 147 4.31 11.50 -5.91
CA THR A 147 3.40 11.01 -4.86
C THR A 147 2.84 9.62 -5.17
N MET A 148 2.57 9.27 -6.44
CA MET A 148 2.15 7.92 -6.80
C MET A 148 3.25 6.90 -6.53
N ASP A 149 4.49 7.26 -6.86
CA ASP A 149 5.63 6.39 -6.68
C ASP A 149 5.98 6.14 -5.21
N ASN A 150 5.79 7.15 -4.36
CA ASN A 150 5.95 7.01 -2.91
C ASN A 150 4.76 6.33 -2.24
N CYS A 151 3.54 6.48 -2.79
CA CYS A 151 2.30 5.91 -2.22
C CYS A 151 2.06 4.46 -2.64
N ARG A 152 2.49 4.02 -3.83
CA ARG A 152 2.44 2.59 -4.14
C ARG A 152 3.32 1.83 -3.15
N ILE A 153 2.93 0.60 -2.83
CA ILE A 153 3.84 -0.28 -2.11
C ILE A 153 4.98 -0.66 -3.06
N SER A 154 6.16 -0.17 -2.73
CA SER A 154 7.38 -0.50 -3.46
C SER A 154 8.04 -1.73 -2.86
N TRP A 155 8.84 -2.42 -3.66
CA TRP A 155 9.60 -3.60 -3.24
C TRP A 155 11.03 -3.50 -3.73
N GLY A 156 11.96 -4.16 -3.06
CA GLY A 156 13.33 -4.23 -3.52
C GLY A 156 14.19 -5.09 -2.63
N GLN A 157 15.44 -5.28 -3.05
CA GLN A 157 16.44 -6.01 -2.27
C GLN A 157 17.37 -5.06 -1.54
N ILE A 158 17.65 -5.33 -0.27
CA ILE A 158 18.72 -4.67 0.47
C ILE A 158 20.04 -4.95 -0.25
N ILE A 159 20.82 -3.90 -0.55
CA ILE A 159 22.07 -4.05 -1.31
C ILE A 159 23.04 -4.98 -0.58
N ALA A 160 23.64 -5.92 -1.32
CA ALA A 160 24.51 -6.98 -0.78
C ALA A 160 25.92 -6.53 -0.31
N ASN A 161 26.22 -5.22 -0.29
CA ASN A 161 27.57 -4.72 0.00
C ASN A 161 27.65 -4.07 1.39
N GLY A 162 28.87 -3.85 1.90
CA GLY A 162 29.12 -3.34 3.25
C GLY A 162 28.59 -1.93 3.55
N LYS A 163 27.96 -1.23 2.58
CA LYS A 163 27.37 0.10 2.73
C LYS A 163 25.84 0.07 2.64
N TRP A 164 25.22 -1.07 2.97
CA TRP A 164 23.76 -1.22 2.93
C TRP A 164 23.04 -0.46 4.04
N GLN A 165 23.69 -0.25 5.19
CA GLN A 165 23.17 0.54 6.30
C GLN A 165 23.97 1.85 6.44
N MET A 166 23.26 2.94 6.62
CA MET A 166 23.78 4.30 6.75
C MET A 166 24.02 4.64 8.22
N ALA A 167 24.82 5.66 8.50
CA ALA A 167 25.12 6.09 9.88
C ALA A 167 23.88 6.52 10.68
N ASN A 168 22.82 6.97 9.99
CA ASN A 168 21.53 7.33 10.58
C ASN A 168 20.54 6.16 10.70
N GLY A 169 20.99 4.92 10.43
CA GLY A 169 20.14 3.72 10.49
C GLY A 169 19.35 3.43 9.21
N ASN A 170 19.28 4.35 8.24
CA ASN A 170 18.62 4.10 6.96
C ASN A 170 19.29 2.97 6.18
N ILE A 171 18.53 2.27 5.35
CA ILE A 171 19.03 1.17 4.53
C ILE A 171 18.92 1.48 3.05
N ARG A 172 19.84 0.94 2.26
CA ARG A 172 19.85 1.06 0.79
C ARG A 172 19.22 -0.15 0.14
N VAL A 173 18.23 0.11 -0.71
CA VAL A 173 17.45 -0.90 -1.41
C VAL A 173 17.56 -0.67 -2.91
N LYS A 174 17.86 -1.72 -3.68
CA LYS A 174 17.75 -1.73 -5.14
C LYS A 174 16.31 -2.05 -5.53
N THR A 175 15.67 -1.15 -6.26
CA THR A 175 14.22 -1.11 -6.51
C THR A 175 13.92 -0.47 -7.87
N GLN A 176 12.65 -0.14 -8.10
CA GLN A 176 12.11 0.52 -9.28
C GLN A 176 11.62 1.92 -8.95
N GLN A 177 11.61 2.79 -9.96
CA GLN A 177 11.00 4.11 -9.89
C GLN A 177 9.90 4.23 -10.95
N LEU A 178 8.74 4.74 -10.57
CA LEU A 178 7.70 5.13 -11.51
C LEU A 178 8.16 6.37 -12.29
N VAL A 179 8.10 6.28 -13.62
CA VAL A 179 8.45 7.35 -14.56
C VAL A 179 7.27 7.61 -15.50
N ASN A 180 7.22 8.81 -16.07
CA ASN A 180 6.35 9.11 -17.20
C ASN A 180 7.20 9.07 -18.49
N GLU A 181 6.87 8.16 -19.39
CA GLU A 181 7.47 8.05 -20.71
C GLU A 181 6.35 8.12 -21.74
N GLU A 182 6.40 9.13 -22.62
CA GLU A 182 5.43 9.34 -23.71
C GLU A 182 3.97 9.44 -23.22
N GLY A 183 3.76 10.07 -22.07
CA GLY A 183 2.43 10.24 -21.49
C GLY A 183 1.90 8.97 -20.80
N LYS A 184 2.72 7.93 -20.61
CA LYS A 184 2.35 6.70 -19.92
C LYS A 184 3.25 6.45 -18.71
N LEU A 185 2.67 5.87 -17.67
CA LEU A 185 3.40 5.45 -16.49
C LEU A 185 4.16 4.14 -16.76
N ARG A 186 5.45 4.12 -16.44
CA ARG A 186 6.34 2.95 -16.57
C ARG A 186 7.25 2.81 -15.37
N PHE A 187 7.92 1.67 -15.25
CA PHE A 187 8.97 1.47 -14.25
C PHE A 187 10.35 1.57 -14.89
N LYS A 188 11.22 2.33 -14.23
CA LYS A 188 12.66 2.29 -14.42
C LYS A 188 13.28 1.41 -13.34
N ASP A 189 13.85 0.28 -13.76
CA ASP A 189 14.52 -0.67 -12.86
C ASP A 189 15.90 -0.19 -12.38
N GLY A 190 16.38 -0.82 -11.31
CA GLY A 190 17.77 -0.70 -10.87
C GLY A 190 18.10 0.60 -10.14
N VAL A 191 17.10 1.34 -9.69
CA VAL A 191 17.28 2.54 -8.88
C VAL A 191 17.66 2.14 -7.46
N VAL A 192 18.59 2.85 -6.85
CA VAL A 192 18.91 2.71 -5.42
C VAL A 192 18.14 3.76 -4.65
N ARG A 193 17.41 3.32 -3.62
CA ARG A 193 16.73 4.21 -2.66
C ARG A 193 17.26 4.02 -1.26
N GLU A 194 17.30 5.12 -0.54
CA GLU A 194 17.46 5.11 0.91
C GLU A 194 16.07 5.08 1.53
N VAL A 195 15.84 4.10 2.40
CA VAL A 195 14.58 3.95 3.13
C VAL A 195 14.87 3.89 4.62
N ALA A 196 14.00 4.53 5.40
CA ALA A 196 14.07 4.56 6.85
C ALA A 196 13.35 3.36 7.47
N LEU A 197 13.69 3.06 8.71
CA LEU A 197 12.90 2.19 9.56
C LEU A 197 11.93 3.06 10.35
N PRO A 198 10.65 2.65 10.50
CA PRO A 198 9.67 3.46 11.22
C PRO A 198 10.01 3.62 12.70
N VAL A 199 10.66 2.62 13.28
CA VAL A 199 11.15 2.57 14.66
C VAL A 199 12.39 1.68 14.73
N ASP A 200 13.30 2.00 15.65
CA ASP A 200 14.37 1.09 16.04
C ASP A 200 13.77 -0.05 16.88
N GLY A 201 13.92 -1.30 16.43
CA GLY A 201 13.31 -2.46 17.08
C GLY A 201 13.84 -3.79 16.54
N GLU A 202 13.30 -4.91 17.03
CA GLU A 202 13.72 -6.26 16.62
C GLU A 202 13.55 -6.49 15.12
N PHE A 203 12.48 -5.96 14.51
CA PHE A 203 12.32 -5.96 13.05
C PHE A 203 13.54 -5.42 12.30
N ALA A 204 14.12 -4.31 12.76
CA ALA A 204 15.30 -3.71 12.14
C ALA A 204 16.54 -4.62 12.22
N LYS A 205 16.73 -5.28 13.37
CA LYS A 205 17.85 -6.19 13.62
C LYS A 205 17.80 -7.46 12.74
N ASN A 206 16.60 -7.83 12.28
CA ASN A 206 16.36 -9.01 11.46
C ASN A 206 16.59 -8.79 9.95
N LEU A 207 16.85 -7.55 9.53
CA LEU A 207 17.18 -7.20 8.16
C LEU A 207 18.67 -7.43 7.88
N LYS A 208 18.97 -8.02 6.73
CA LYS A 208 20.34 -8.23 6.25
C LYS A 208 20.46 -7.98 4.75
N PRO A 209 21.68 -7.74 4.25
CA PRO A 209 21.95 -7.65 2.81
C PRO A 209 21.35 -8.83 2.04
N GLY A 210 20.69 -8.55 0.92
CA GLY A 210 20.02 -9.54 0.07
C GLY A 210 18.57 -9.87 0.46
N ASP A 211 18.08 -9.43 1.62
CA ASP A 211 16.67 -9.59 1.97
C ASP A 211 15.77 -8.77 1.02
N TRP A 212 14.60 -9.32 0.68
CA TRP A 212 13.53 -8.57 0.03
C TRP A 212 12.71 -7.83 1.07
N VAL A 213 12.42 -6.57 0.80
CA VAL A 213 11.58 -5.73 1.64
C VAL A 213 10.53 -5.00 0.81
N THR A 214 9.39 -4.70 1.44
CA THR A 214 8.46 -3.69 0.94
C THR A 214 8.63 -2.38 1.70
N PHE A 215 8.35 -1.26 1.05
CA PHE A 215 8.36 0.05 1.69
C PHE A 215 7.25 0.96 1.14
N HIS A 216 6.82 1.90 1.97
CA HIS A 216 5.74 2.85 1.70
C HIS A 216 6.17 4.23 2.19
N TRP A 217 6.12 5.24 1.32
CA TRP A 217 6.60 6.61 1.63
C TRP A 217 7.99 6.66 2.26
N GLY A 218 8.91 5.83 1.76
CA GLY A 218 10.29 5.79 2.24
C GLY A 218 10.51 5.02 3.55
N PHE A 219 9.49 4.40 4.14
CA PHE A 219 9.63 3.56 5.33
C PHE A 219 9.47 2.08 5.00
N VAL A 220 10.35 1.23 5.54
CA VAL A 220 10.25 -0.23 5.43
C VAL A 220 9.02 -0.75 6.18
N CYS A 221 8.21 -1.58 5.52
CA CYS A 221 6.98 -2.13 6.09
C CYS A 221 7.11 -3.62 6.48
N GLU A 222 7.68 -4.45 5.61
CA GLU A 222 7.74 -5.90 5.82
C GLU A 222 9.00 -6.46 5.12
N LYS A 223 9.64 -7.45 5.74
CA LYS A 223 10.58 -8.35 5.08
C LYS A 223 9.81 -9.49 4.45
N ILE A 224 9.94 -9.64 3.13
CA ILE A 224 9.19 -10.62 2.34
C ILE A 224 10.15 -11.59 1.66
N ASN A 225 9.61 -12.64 1.05
CA ASN A 225 10.37 -13.53 0.17
C ASN A 225 10.21 -13.11 -1.30
N SER A 226 11.02 -13.69 -2.19
CA SER A 226 10.99 -13.39 -3.62
C SER A 226 9.64 -13.71 -4.29
N ALA A 227 8.91 -14.72 -3.80
CA ALA A 227 7.59 -15.08 -4.33
C ALA A 227 6.55 -14.00 -4.02
N LYS A 228 6.52 -13.47 -2.79
CA LYS A 228 5.68 -12.31 -2.42
C LYS A 228 6.07 -11.07 -3.24
N ALA A 229 7.36 -10.83 -3.45
CA ALA A 229 7.83 -9.67 -4.23
C ALA A 229 7.34 -9.72 -5.68
N LYS A 230 7.48 -10.88 -6.35
CA LYS A 230 6.95 -11.11 -7.71
C LYS A 230 5.44 -10.95 -7.79
N ARG A 231 4.71 -11.29 -6.74
CA ARG A 231 3.26 -11.16 -6.70
C ARG A 231 2.82 -9.70 -6.57
N LEU A 232 3.45 -8.94 -5.66
CA LEU A 232 3.25 -7.50 -5.55
C LEU A 232 3.57 -6.80 -6.88
N GLU A 233 4.67 -7.19 -7.52
CA GLU A 233 5.02 -6.73 -8.86
C GLU A 233 3.90 -7.02 -9.87
N ALA A 234 3.39 -8.24 -9.92
CA ALA A 234 2.31 -8.62 -10.85
C ALA A 234 1.03 -7.79 -10.65
N PHE A 235 0.56 -7.61 -9.41
CA PHE A 235 -0.61 -6.76 -9.13
C PHE A 235 -0.34 -5.28 -9.44
N THR A 236 0.86 -4.80 -9.16
CA THR A 236 1.25 -3.41 -9.43
C THR A 236 1.30 -3.14 -10.93
N LEU A 237 1.96 -4.00 -11.71
CA LEU A 237 2.01 -3.90 -13.18
C LEU A 237 0.62 -4.05 -13.82
N HIS A 238 -0.22 -4.91 -13.25
CA HIS A 238 -1.61 -5.07 -13.69
C HIS A 238 -2.42 -3.78 -13.55
N HIS A 239 -2.38 -3.15 -12.38
CA HIS A 239 -3.09 -1.88 -12.16
C HIS A 239 -2.44 -0.70 -12.87
N LEU A 240 -1.12 -0.69 -13.05
CA LEU A 240 -0.40 0.30 -13.85
C LEU A 240 -0.89 0.29 -15.31
N ARG A 241 -1.04 -0.91 -15.90
CA ARG A 241 -1.59 -1.06 -17.26
C ARG A 241 -3.01 -0.52 -17.36
N LEU A 242 -3.87 -0.85 -16.41
CA LEU A 242 -5.25 -0.32 -16.36
C LEU A 242 -5.28 1.20 -16.18
N ALA A 243 -4.34 1.78 -15.43
CA ALA A 243 -4.22 3.23 -15.29
C ALA A 243 -3.88 3.91 -16.62
N ASN A 244 -2.90 3.35 -17.35
CA ASN A 244 -2.45 3.84 -18.65
C ASN A 244 -3.52 3.85 -19.76
N GLU A 245 -4.67 3.20 -19.57
CA GLU A 245 -5.81 3.28 -20.51
C GLU A 245 -6.49 4.67 -20.50
N THR A 246 -6.31 5.43 -19.43
CA THR A 246 -7.05 6.69 -19.20
C THR A 246 -6.14 7.85 -18.76
N ILE A 247 -4.82 7.70 -18.91
CA ILE A 247 -3.80 8.75 -18.75
C ILE A 247 -3.42 9.26 -20.14
#